data_AF-A0A958YLN1-F1
#
_entry.id   AF-A0A958YLN1-F1
#
_cell.length_a   1.000
_cell.length_b   1.000
_cell.length_c   1.000
_cell.angle_alpha   90.00
_cell.angle_beta   90.00
_cell.angle_gamma   90.00
#
_symmetry.space_group_name_H-M   'P 1'
#
loop_
_entity.id
_entity.type
_entity.pdbx_description
1 polymer ?
#
loop_
_entity_poly.entity_id
_entity_poly.type
_entity_poly.pdbx_seq_one_letter_code
_entity_poly.pdbx_strand_id
1 'polypeptide(L)'
;MKQIIYLPITFLLLIQTELVFSQSYNGTWESLGYGRLLTIENDKFEIKDYTNISCITSMKGKLDELTDKITLKNDTLIIANGINDYFFVLRNSDKCINRKQKKNDPIYNFEVLAETFKNHYAYFKERNIDWDKMYQKYRTQITESTTKPELYLVIKEMLDEFGDEHIQFSAPDKIEKKAMQLVAEKSNTEKTKKIPSWKLAEQVAETFLNPIKSKRGGTIRWGILNNNIGYLQVNQMLGFGDYGIDDNTTVPEFWQQYIPKISTKSVIALTNDEHKGISKILDEVMQDLKNCKALILDMRFNGGGKDEVGLEILSRFNPEKKQIGIKKAINGNGFSTEVPIYIEGTENAFTKPIYLLTTRASASATEICVLAS
;
A
#
# COMPACT_ATOMS: atom_id res chain seq x y z
N MET A 1 -46.27 14.09 73.78
CA MET A 1 -46.33 14.64 72.41
C MET A 1 -44.96 15.18 72.02
N LYS A 2 -44.22 14.46 71.19
CA LYS A 2 -43.00 14.93 70.53
C LYS A 2 -43.19 14.68 69.03
N GLN A 3 -43.25 15.76 68.25
CA GLN A 3 -43.39 15.74 66.80
C GLN A 3 -42.09 15.25 66.16
N ILE A 4 -42.20 14.22 65.31
CA ILE A 4 -41.14 13.75 64.42
C ILE A 4 -41.33 14.49 63.08
N ILE A 5 -40.35 15.30 62.70
CA ILE A 5 -40.31 16.00 61.42
C ILE A 5 -39.64 15.07 60.41
N TYR A 6 -40.37 14.65 59.38
CA TYR A 6 -39.82 13.95 58.23
C TYR A 6 -39.28 14.96 57.22
N LEU A 7 -37.98 14.91 56.93
CA LEU A 7 -37.36 15.61 55.79
C LEU A 7 -37.51 14.74 54.52
N PRO A 8 -38.06 15.25 53.40
CA PRO A 8 -38.08 14.50 52.16
C PRO A 8 -36.71 14.61 51.47
N ILE A 9 -36.09 13.46 51.21
CA ILE A 9 -34.88 13.35 50.38
C ILE A 9 -35.34 13.37 48.92
N THR A 10 -35.14 14.50 48.24
CA THR A 10 -35.31 14.61 46.78
C THR A 10 -34.11 13.95 46.08
N PHE A 11 -34.36 12.81 45.44
CA PHE A 11 -33.40 12.17 44.55
C PHE A 11 -33.32 12.98 43.24
N LEU A 12 -32.26 13.76 43.08
CA LEU A 12 -31.95 14.42 41.80
C LEU A 12 -31.40 13.34 40.86
N LEU A 13 -32.20 12.91 39.88
CA LEU A 13 -31.72 12.12 38.75
C LEU A 13 -30.84 13.05 37.88
N LEU A 14 -29.53 12.98 38.06
CA LEU A 14 -28.56 13.56 37.12
C LEU A 14 -28.59 12.72 35.85
N ILE A 15 -29.39 13.15 34.86
CA ILE A 15 -29.22 12.72 33.48
C ILE A 15 -27.88 13.31 33.03
N GLN A 16 -26.81 12.51 33.08
CA GLN A 16 -25.60 12.80 32.31
C GLN A 16 -25.97 12.68 30.84
N THR A 17 -26.40 13.78 30.23
CA THR A 17 -26.24 13.94 28.79
C THR A 17 -24.74 13.96 28.55
N GLU A 18 -24.17 12.85 28.09
CA GLU A 18 -22.88 12.85 27.43
C GLU A 18 -22.96 13.89 26.31
N LEU A 19 -22.40 15.07 26.57
CA LEU A 19 -22.00 16.00 25.53
C LEU A 19 -20.96 15.25 24.71
N VAL A 20 -21.41 14.53 23.69
CA VAL A 20 -20.56 14.12 22.59
C VAL A 20 -20.09 15.42 21.95
N PHE A 21 -18.96 15.94 22.42
CA PHE A 21 -18.20 16.90 21.64
C PHE A 21 -17.93 16.20 20.32
N SER A 22 -18.62 16.63 19.25
CA SER A 22 -18.17 16.37 17.90
C SER A 22 -16.74 16.88 17.85
N GLN A 23 -15.79 15.96 17.94
CA GLN A 23 -14.38 16.31 17.92
C GLN A 23 -14.10 16.79 16.51
N SER A 24 -14.03 18.12 16.35
CA SER A 24 -13.87 18.70 15.04
C SER A 24 -12.47 18.37 14.52
N TYR A 25 -12.41 17.56 13.47
CA TYR A 25 -11.18 17.28 12.74
C TYR A 25 -10.75 18.45 11.84
N ASN A 26 -11.54 19.52 11.78
CA ASN A 26 -11.28 20.66 10.92
C ASN A 26 -9.95 21.31 11.28
N GLY A 27 -9.15 21.59 10.25
CA GLY A 27 -7.84 22.20 10.41
C GLY A 27 -6.84 21.75 9.38
N THR A 28 -5.63 22.25 9.55
CA THR A 28 -4.47 21.90 8.74
C THR A 28 -3.49 21.11 9.60
N TRP A 29 -3.17 19.91 9.15
CA TRP A 29 -2.39 18.92 9.88
C TRP A 29 -1.15 18.54 9.07
N GLU A 30 0.02 18.54 9.71
CA GLU A 30 1.28 18.19 9.06
C GLU A 30 1.70 16.78 9.43
N SER A 31 2.07 15.95 8.46
CA SER A 31 2.51 14.58 8.73
C SER A 31 3.86 14.53 9.45
N LEU A 32 3.99 13.58 10.38
CA LEU A 32 5.28 13.20 10.96
C LEU A 32 6.02 12.29 9.96
N GLY A 33 6.89 12.89 9.16
CA GLY A 33 7.52 12.27 7.99
C GLY A 33 6.69 12.40 6.71
N TYR A 34 7.09 11.74 5.62
CA TYR A 34 6.40 11.71 4.32
C TYR A 34 6.20 13.05 3.56
N GLY A 35 6.37 14.21 4.20
CA GLY A 35 6.26 15.52 3.55
C GLY A 35 4.83 15.88 3.12
N ARG A 36 3.82 15.58 3.96
CA ARG A 36 2.41 15.77 3.64
C ARG A 36 1.73 16.81 4.52
N LEU A 37 0.78 17.49 3.91
CA LEU A 37 -0.18 18.37 4.58
C LEU A 37 -1.58 17.84 4.33
N LEU A 38 -2.33 17.64 5.40
CA LEU A 38 -3.73 17.25 5.37
C LEU A 38 -4.58 18.46 5.79
N THR A 39 -5.48 18.88 4.93
CA THR A 39 -6.50 19.89 5.25
C THR A 39 -7.84 19.20 5.35
N ILE A 40 -8.56 19.41 6.45
CA ILE A 40 -9.93 18.94 6.65
C ILE A 40 -10.82 20.16 6.83
N GLU A 41 -11.80 20.33 5.94
CA GLU A 41 -12.76 21.43 5.97
C GLU A 41 -14.08 20.97 5.32
N ASN A 42 -15.22 21.32 5.92
CA ASN A 42 -16.55 21.07 5.36
C ASN A 42 -16.77 19.61 4.91
N ASP A 43 -16.47 18.65 5.80
CA ASP A 43 -16.59 17.19 5.57
C ASP A 43 -15.79 16.66 4.36
N LYS A 44 -14.75 17.39 3.97
CA LYS A 44 -13.81 16.99 2.92
C LYS A 44 -12.40 17.02 3.47
N PHE A 45 -11.56 16.14 2.92
CA PHE A 45 -10.14 16.17 3.17
C PHE A 45 -9.38 16.38 1.86
N GLU A 46 -8.23 17.03 1.97
CA GLU A 46 -7.23 17.16 0.90
C GLU A 46 -5.85 16.89 1.49
N ILE A 47 -5.12 15.93 0.91
CA ILE A 47 -3.73 15.65 1.21
C ILE A 47 -2.88 16.24 0.08
N LYS A 48 -1.88 17.03 0.44
CA LYS A 48 -0.90 17.61 -0.46
C LYS A 48 0.49 17.10 -0.08
N ASP A 49 1.25 16.64 -1.06
CA ASP A 49 2.68 16.43 -0.91
C ASP A 49 3.37 17.80 -1.09
N TYR A 50 4.33 18.12 -0.23
CA TYR A 50 4.99 19.42 -0.23
C TYR A 50 6.52 19.28 -0.17
N THR A 51 7.19 20.22 -0.84
CA THR A 51 8.64 20.45 -0.75
C THR A 51 8.88 21.91 -0.34
N ASN A 52 10.10 22.43 -0.31
CA ASN A 52 10.29 23.85 -0.02
C ASN A 52 9.71 24.74 -1.13
N ILE A 53 9.72 24.25 -2.37
CA ILE A 53 9.32 25.00 -3.56
C ILE A 53 7.96 24.61 -4.13
N SER A 54 7.38 23.47 -3.71
CA SER A 54 6.12 22.95 -4.25
C SER A 54 5.12 22.52 -3.20
N CYS A 55 3.85 22.53 -3.60
CA CYS A 55 2.76 21.89 -2.88
C CYS A 55 1.73 21.38 -3.90
N ILE A 56 1.52 20.07 -3.94
CA ILE A 56 0.76 19.37 -4.99
C ILE A 56 -0.25 18.44 -4.31
N THR A 57 -1.53 18.58 -4.67
CA THR A 57 -2.58 17.67 -4.21
C THR A 57 -2.30 16.24 -4.69
N SER A 58 -2.15 15.33 -3.74
CA SER A 58 -1.95 13.90 -3.99
C SER A 58 -3.22 13.10 -3.76
N MET A 59 -4.09 13.52 -2.84
CA MET A 59 -5.37 12.88 -2.58
C MET A 59 -6.41 13.89 -2.11
N LYS A 60 -7.68 13.65 -2.42
CA LYS A 60 -8.82 14.36 -1.80
C LYS A 60 -10.04 13.46 -1.82
N GLY A 61 -10.94 13.66 -0.86
CA GLY A 61 -12.14 12.83 -0.71
C GLY A 61 -13.10 13.38 0.33
N LYS A 62 -14.14 12.61 0.64
CA LYS A 62 -15.05 12.92 1.74
C LYS A 62 -14.47 12.41 3.05
N LEU A 63 -14.70 13.14 4.13
CA LEU A 63 -14.19 12.78 5.46
C LEU A 63 -14.77 11.45 5.96
N ASP A 64 -16.01 11.11 5.59
CA ASP A 64 -16.65 9.82 5.92
C ASP A 64 -15.88 8.60 5.40
N GLU A 65 -15.04 8.75 4.37
CA GLU A 65 -14.15 7.68 3.91
C GLU A 65 -13.00 7.39 4.89
N LEU A 66 -12.73 8.32 5.82
CA LEU A 66 -11.69 8.23 6.85
C LEU A 66 -12.25 8.00 8.26
N THR A 67 -13.55 8.18 8.50
CA THR A 67 -14.11 8.28 9.87
C THR A 67 -13.82 7.06 10.74
N ASP A 68 -13.88 5.84 10.21
CA ASP A 68 -13.56 4.61 10.98
C ASP A 68 -12.04 4.35 11.12
N LYS A 69 -11.22 5.21 10.52
CA LYS A 69 -9.77 5.10 10.45
C LYS A 69 -9.03 6.25 11.11
N ILE A 70 -9.77 7.29 11.50
CA ILE A 70 -9.23 8.49 12.11
C ILE A 70 -9.30 8.37 13.63
N THR A 71 -8.21 8.71 14.31
CA THR A 71 -8.19 8.80 15.77
C THR A 71 -7.45 10.06 16.14
N LEU A 72 -8.09 10.97 16.89
CA LEU A 72 -7.42 12.15 17.40
C LEU A 72 -7.00 11.91 18.86
N LYS A 73 -5.69 11.90 19.10
CA LYS A 73 -5.11 11.84 20.44
C LYS A 73 -4.38 13.17 20.70
N ASN A 74 -4.90 13.97 21.62
CA ASN A 74 -4.42 15.32 21.89
C ASN A 74 -4.41 16.19 20.62
N ASP A 75 -3.22 16.62 20.17
CA ASP A 75 -2.96 17.42 18.98
C ASP A 75 -2.50 16.59 17.77
N THR A 76 -2.59 15.25 17.87
CA THR A 76 -2.12 14.32 16.85
C THR A 76 -3.27 13.49 16.28
N LEU A 77 -3.55 13.73 15.01
CA LEU A 77 -4.44 12.95 14.18
C LEU A 77 -3.73 11.71 13.65
N ILE A 78 -4.32 10.54 13.84
CA ILE A 78 -3.81 9.27 13.33
C ILE A 78 -4.79 8.80 12.27
N ILE A 79 -4.30 8.53 11.06
CA ILE A 79 -5.07 7.94 9.97
C ILE A 79 -4.51 6.55 9.69
N ALA A 80 -5.30 5.53 10.00
CA ALA A 80 -4.98 4.15 9.69
C ALA A 80 -5.33 3.83 8.23
N ASN A 81 -4.40 3.25 7.48
CA ASN A 81 -4.67 2.69 6.17
C ASN A 81 -3.90 1.39 6.01
N GLY A 82 -4.65 0.29 6.14
CA GLY A 82 -4.05 -1.03 6.08
C GLY A 82 -3.12 -1.26 7.27
N ILE A 83 -1.89 -1.70 7.01
CA ILE A 83 -0.85 -1.90 8.04
C ILE A 83 -0.15 -0.60 8.49
N ASN A 84 -0.59 0.55 7.99
CA ASN A 84 0.09 1.83 8.16
C ASN A 84 -0.72 2.80 9.01
N ASP A 85 -0.08 3.35 10.04
CA ASP A 85 -0.58 4.53 10.75
C ASP A 85 0.17 5.77 10.28
N TYR A 86 -0.59 6.75 9.78
CA TYR A 86 -0.07 8.06 9.40
C TYR A 86 -0.41 9.09 10.47
N PHE A 87 0.61 9.67 11.07
CA PHE A 87 0.46 10.64 12.15
C PHE A 87 0.55 12.05 11.58
N PHE A 88 -0.40 12.91 11.94
CA PHE A 88 -0.41 14.31 11.58
C PHE A 88 -0.60 15.18 12.82
N VAL A 89 0.20 16.24 12.95
CA VAL A 89 0.12 17.19 14.06
C VAL A 89 -0.55 18.48 13.61
N LEU A 90 -1.41 19.05 14.44
CA LEU A 90 -2.11 20.29 14.11
C LEU A 90 -1.12 21.44 13.90
N ARG A 91 -1.33 22.24 12.84
CA ARG A 91 -0.52 23.42 12.52
C ARG A 91 -1.36 24.66 12.35
N ASN A 92 -0.86 25.76 12.93
CA ASN A 92 -1.48 27.08 12.81
C ASN A 92 -1.09 27.81 11.50
N SER A 93 -0.08 27.34 10.78
CA SER A 93 0.42 27.96 9.56
C SER A 93 0.50 26.94 8.43
N ASP A 94 -0.10 27.26 7.29
CA ASP A 94 -0.05 26.42 6.10
C ASP A 94 1.33 26.55 5.42
N LYS A 95 2.10 25.44 5.38
CA LYS A 95 3.41 25.39 4.71
C LYS A 95 3.29 25.59 3.20
N CYS A 96 2.12 25.39 2.61
CA CYS A 96 1.87 25.55 1.17
C CYS A 96 1.66 27.00 0.71
N ILE A 97 1.69 27.98 1.62
CA ILE A 97 1.57 29.39 1.27
C ILE A 97 2.69 29.81 0.30
N ASN A 98 2.33 30.54 -0.76
CA ASN A 98 3.22 31.11 -1.78
C ASN A 98 3.98 30.11 -2.69
N ARG A 99 3.64 28.82 -2.69
CA ARG A 99 4.27 27.81 -3.56
C ARG A 99 3.53 27.66 -4.89
N LYS A 100 3.79 28.57 -5.84
CA LYS A 100 3.17 28.53 -7.18
C LYS A 100 3.74 27.41 -8.03
N GLN A 101 2.88 26.51 -8.51
CA GLN A 101 3.28 25.42 -9.39
C GLN A 101 3.70 25.92 -10.78
N LYS A 102 4.91 25.55 -11.22
CA LYS A 102 5.42 25.84 -12.57
C LYS A 102 5.45 24.58 -13.43
N LYS A 103 4.28 24.01 -13.73
CA LYS A 103 4.15 22.66 -14.35
C LYS A 103 4.91 22.48 -15.66
N ASN A 104 5.17 23.55 -16.42
CA ASN A 104 5.89 23.49 -17.70
C ASN A 104 7.37 23.86 -17.61
N ASP A 105 7.87 24.22 -16.43
CA ASP A 105 9.27 24.56 -16.20
C ASP A 105 10.06 23.27 -15.89
N PRO A 106 10.99 22.84 -16.76
CA PRO A 106 11.72 21.58 -16.57
C PRO A 106 12.64 21.61 -15.36
N ILE A 107 13.22 22.77 -15.02
CA ILE A 107 14.05 22.95 -13.84
C ILE A 107 13.17 22.77 -12.61
N TYR A 108 12.03 23.46 -12.53
CA TYR A 108 11.10 23.32 -11.41
C TYR A 108 10.68 21.86 -11.20
N ASN A 109 10.31 21.13 -12.26
CA ASN A 109 9.90 19.73 -12.13
C ASN A 109 11.03 18.84 -11.59
N PHE A 110 12.28 19.05 -12.05
CA PHE A 110 13.44 18.33 -11.52
C PHE A 110 13.71 18.67 -10.05
N GLU A 111 13.71 19.96 -9.69
CA GLU A 111 13.98 20.39 -8.31
C GLU A 111 12.93 19.85 -7.33
N VAL A 112 11.66 19.76 -7.74
CA VAL A 112 10.61 19.14 -6.91
C VAL A 112 10.90 17.66 -6.65
N LEU A 113 11.31 16.93 -7.70
CA LEU A 113 11.69 15.53 -7.55
C LEU A 113 12.95 15.39 -6.68
N ALA A 114 13.97 16.22 -6.91
CA ALA A 114 15.19 16.23 -6.12
C ALA A 114 14.92 16.53 -4.64
N GLU A 115 14.13 17.55 -4.31
CA GLU A 115 13.76 17.84 -2.91
C GLU A 115 12.95 16.70 -2.30
N THR A 116 12.06 16.06 -3.06
CA THR A 116 11.32 14.88 -2.60
C THR A 116 12.26 13.73 -2.21
N PHE A 117 13.21 13.38 -3.09
CA PHE A 117 14.17 12.32 -2.81
C PHE A 117 15.10 12.67 -1.65
N LYS A 118 15.67 13.88 -1.66
CA LYS A 118 16.54 14.37 -0.59
C LYS A 118 15.88 14.27 0.78
N ASN A 119 14.61 14.64 0.88
CA ASN A 119 13.91 14.77 2.16
C ASN A 119 13.25 13.46 2.61
N HIS A 120 13.00 12.51 1.72
CA HIS A 120 12.14 11.36 2.03
C HIS A 120 12.66 9.98 1.59
N TYR A 121 13.70 9.91 0.75
CA TYR A 121 14.27 8.60 0.39
C TYR A 121 15.05 8.03 1.58
N ALA A 122 14.69 6.80 1.98
CA ALA A 122 15.15 6.22 3.23
C ALA A 122 16.48 5.44 3.13
N TYR A 123 16.92 5.10 1.91
CA TYR A 123 17.95 4.07 1.71
C TYR A 123 19.24 4.59 1.06
N PHE A 124 19.52 5.91 1.15
CA PHE A 124 20.75 6.47 0.57
C PHE A 124 22.01 5.75 1.05
N LYS A 125 22.08 5.47 2.36
CA LYS A 125 23.24 4.79 2.96
C LYS A 125 23.34 3.34 2.51
N GLU A 126 22.24 2.60 2.56
CA GLU A 126 22.15 1.18 2.22
C GLU A 126 22.43 0.93 0.74
N ARG A 127 22.10 1.90 -0.12
CA ARG A 127 22.38 1.88 -1.56
C ARG A 127 23.72 2.51 -1.93
N ASN A 128 24.49 3.01 -0.96
CA ASN A 128 25.77 3.68 -1.17
C ASN A 128 25.67 4.86 -2.17
N ILE A 129 24.63 5.68 -2.02
CA ILE A 129 24.35 6.83 -2.89
C ILE A 129 24.88 8.11 -2.23
N ASP A 130 25.81 8.78 -2.92
CA ASP A 130 26.19 10.16 -2.64
C ASP A 130 25.19 11.10 -3.32
N TRP A 131 24.21 11.56 -2.55
CA TRP A 131 23.12 12.38 -3.07
C TRP A 131 23.61 13.71 -3.67
N ASP A 132 24.56 14.40 -3.03
CA ASP A 132 25.01 15.71 -3.49
C ASP A 132 25.75 15.59 -4.82
N LYS A 133 26.58 14.54 -4.98
CA LYS A 133 27.25 14.24 -6.25
C LYS A 133 26.26 13.87 -7.36
N MET A 134 25.28 13.03 -7.04
CA MET A 134 24.23 12.63 -8.00
C MET A 134 23.40 13.84 -8.44
N TYR A 135 22.91 14.63 -7.48
CA TYR A 135 22.16 15.85 -7.77
C TYR A 135 22.93 16.79 -8.70
N GLN A 136 24.21 17.07 -8.39
CA GLN A 136 25.04 17.94 -9.23
C GLN A 136 25.19 17.39 -10.65
N LYS A 137 25.47 16.09 -10.80
CA LYS A 137 25.62 15.42 -12.10
C LYS A 137 24.38 15.59 -13.00
N TYR A 138 23.19 15.40 -12.45
CA TYR A 138 21.95 15.42 -13.25
C TYR A 138 21.38 16.82 -13.39
N ARG A 139 21.51 17.67 -12.37
CA ARG A 139 21.01 19.04 -12.42
C ARG A 139 21.65 19.86 -13.55
N THR A 140 22.95 19.68 -13.79
CA THR A 140 23.68 20.41 -14.86
C THR A 140 23.22 20.06 -16.27
N GLN A 141 22.49 18.97 -16.45
CA GLN A 141 21.96 18.54 -17.75
C GLN A 141 20.64 19.23 -18.11
N ILE A 142 20.04 19.96 -17.16
CA ILE A 142 18.68 20.52 -17.29
C ILE A 142 18.75 22.04 -17.38
N THR A 143 18.12 22.57 -18.42
CA THR A 143 18.04 24.00 -18.71
C THR A 143 16.58 24.40 -18.97
N GLU A 144 16.30 25.69 -19.10
CA GLU A 144 14.96 26.19 -19.42
C GLU A 144 14.43 25.70 -20.78
N SER A 145 15.32 25.29 -21.70
CA SER A 145 14.95 24.75 -23.01
C SER A 145 14.76 23.23 -23.03
N THR A 146 15.07 22.51 -21.94
CA THR A 146 14.91 21.06 -21.87
C THR A 146 13.46 20.64 -22.09
N THR A 147 13.23 19.77 -23.06
CA THR A 147 11.89 19.29 -23.41
C THR A 147 11.39 18.24 -22.40
N LYS A 148 10.07 18.00 -22.36
CA LYS A 148 9.48 17.00 -21.46
C LYS A 148 10.02 15.57 -21.68
N PRO A 149 10.21 15.09 -22.93
CA PRO A 149 10.85 13.78 -23.17
C PRO A 149 12.30 13.71 -22.73
N GLU A 150 13.10 14.77 -22.93
CA GLU A 150 14.50 14.82 -22.46
C GLU A 150 14.56 14.84 -20.94
N LEU A 151 13.74 15.67 -20.28
CA LEU A 151 13.63 15.70 -18.83
C LEU A 151 13.26 14.31 -18.27
N TYR A 152 12.30 13.62 -18.90
CA TYR A 152 11.93 12.27 -18.51
C TYR A 152 13.12 11.30 -18.58
N LEU A 153 13.92 11.35 -19.66
CA LEU A 153 15.11 10.50 -19.81
C LEU A 153 16.18 10.80 -18.75
N VAL A 154 16.47 12.08 -18.50
CA VAL A 154 17.44 12.50 -17.48
C VAL A 154 17.01 12.05 -16.09
N ILE A 155 15.73 12.22 -15.73
CA ILE A 155 15.20 11.74 -14.45
C ILE A 155 15.24 10.21 -14.39
N LYS A 156 14.83 9.52 -15.45
CA LYS A 156 14.85 8.05 -15.50
C LYS A 156 16.26 7.52 -15.28
N GLU A 157 17.25 8.07 -15.98
CA GLU A 157 18.65 7.69 -15.82
C GLU A 157 19.15 7.94 -14.39
N MET A 158 18.80 9.08 -13.79
CA MET A 158 19.13 9.37 -12.39
C MET A 158 18.53 8.34 -11.42
N LEU A 159 17.26 8.00 -11.61
CA LEU A 159 16.57 7.05 -10.73
C LEU A 159 17.07 5.61 -10.93
N ASP A 160 17.49 5.23 -12.12
CA ASP A 160 18.08 3.92 -12.41
C ASP A 160 19.42 3.71 -11.64
N GLU A 161 20.19 4.78 -11.37
CA GLU A 161 21.45 4.71 -10.59
C GLU A 161 21.25 4.32 -9.12
N PHE A 162 20.03 4.44 -8.58
CA PHE A 162 19.75 3.97 -7.22
C PHE A 162 19.84 2.44 -7.08
N GLY A 163 19.70 1.70 -8.19
CA GLY A 163 19.62 0.24 -8.16
C GLY A 163 18.46 -0.27 -7.30
N ASP A 164 17.39 0.53 -7.18
CA ASP A 164 16.23 0.27 -6.33
C ASP A 164 14.99 0.00 -7.17
N GLU A 165 14.65 -1.29 -7.33
CA GLU A 165 13.49 -1.73 -8.11
C GLU A 165 12.13 -1.26 -7.53
N HIS A 166 12.13 -0.68 -6.33
CA HIS A 166 10.94 -0.07 -5.72
C HIS A 166 10.71 1.39 -6.13
N ILE A 167 11.67 2.03 -6.81
CA ILE A 167 11.47 3.36 -7.37
C ILE A 167 10.69 3.23 -8.67
N GLN A 168 9.54 3.89 -8.72
CA GLN A 168 8.73 4.00 -9.93
C GLN A 168 8.60 5.46 -10.34
N PHE A 169 8.79 5.72 -11.63
CA PHE A 169 8.61 7.03 -12.22
C PHE A 169 7.85 6.89 -13.53
N SER A 170 6.73 7.61 -13.62
CA SER A 170 5.84 7.58 -14.77
C SER A 170 5.55 8.98 -15.26
N ALA A 171 5.39 9.13 -16.57
CA ALA A 171 4.87 10.32 -17.21
C ALA A 171 3.66 9.93 -18.09
N PRO A 172 2.84 10.90 -18.53
CA PRO A 172 1.81 10.63 -19.54
C PRO A 172 2.39 9.87 -20.75
N ASP A 173 1.69 8.84 -21.24
CA ASP A 173 2.13 7.94 -22.32
C ASP A 173 2.78 8.65 -23.52
N LYS A 174 2.25 9.82 -23.89
CA LYS A 174 2.76 10.60 -25.02
C LYS A 174 4.20 11.08 -24.78
N ILE A 175 4.56 11.40 -23.55
CA ILE A 175 5.92 11.81 -23.17
C ILE A 175 6.84 10.59 -23.20
N GLU A 176 6.43 9.48 -22.56
CA GLU A 176 7.23 8.25 -22.53
C GLU A 176 7.48 7.70 -23.92
N LYS A 177 6.46 7.65 -24.80
CA LYS A 177 6.61 7.22 -26.19
C LYS A 177 7.60 8.09 -26.96
N LYS A 178 7.54 9.41 -26.79
CA LYS A 178 8.49 10.34 -27.42
C LYS A 178 9.90 10.17 -26.86
N ALA A 179 10.04 9.99 -25.55
CA ALA A 179 11.32 9.74 -24.91
C ALA A 179 11.95 8.44 -25.45
N MET A 180 11.15 7.38 -25.57
CA MET A 180 11.60 6.13 -26.16
C MET A 180 12.00 6.28 -27.62
N GLN A 181 11.31 7.10 -28.43
CA GLN A 181 11.72 7.38 -29.80
C GLN A 181 13.11 8.05 -29.88
N LEU A 182 13.43 8.95 -28.95
CA LEU A 182 14.74 9.62 -28.90
C LEU A 182 15.91 8.64 -28.62
N VAL A 183 15.64 7.50 -27.97
CA VAL A 183 16.66 6.50 -27.63
C VAL A 183 16.59 5.22 -28.49
N ALA A 184 15.44 4.93 -29.10
CA ALA A 184 15.21 3.74 -29.93
C ALA A 184 16.04 3.74 -31.22
N GLU A 185 16.46 4.91 -31.70
CA GLU A 185 17.44 5.03 -32.80
C GLU A 185 18.80 4.37 -32.46
N LYS A 186 19.03 3.94 -31.21
CA LYS A 186 20.28 3.34 -30.72
C LYS A 186 20.20 1.86 -30.31
N SER A 187 19.05 1.17 -30.39
CA SER A 187 18.98 -0.24 -29.94
C SER A 187 18.23 -1.18 -30.89
N ASN A 188 18.97 -2.10 -31.53
CA ASN A 188 18.43 -3.29 -32.19
C ASN A 188 18.51 -4.46 -31.20
N THR A 189 17.41 -4.78 -30.52
CA THR A 189 17.32 -6.00 -29.70
C THR A 189 16.17 -6.87 -30.20
N GLU A 190 16.48 -8.10 -30.57
CA GLU A 190 15.52 -9.14 -30.94
C GLU A 190 14.60 -9.47 -29.76
N LYS A 191 13.28 -9.45 -30.00
CA LYS A 191 12.27 -9.84 -29.00
C LYS A 191 12.10 -11.36 -29.02
N THR A 192 12.74 -12.06 -28.10
CA THR A 192 12.39 -13.47 -27.81
C THR A 192 10.98 -13.57 -27.24
N LYS A 193 10.15 -14.48 -27.77
CA LYS A 193 8.78 -14.71 -27.28
C LYS A 193 8.80 -15.37 -25.90
N LYS A 194 8.68 -14.58 -24.83
CA LYS A 194 8.64 -15.08 -23.44
C LYS A 194 7.23 -15.58 -23.09
N ILE A 195 7.15 -16.70 -22.36
CA ILE A 195 5.90 -17.17 -21.74
C ILE A 195 5.57 -16.21 -20.58
N PRO A 196 4.34 -15.70 -20.48
CA PRO A 196 3.98 -14.82 -19.38
C PRO A 196 3.94 -15.60 -18.05
N SER A 197 4.36 -14.94 -16.96
CA SER A 197 4.50 -15.57 -15.63
C SER A 197 3.24 -16.26 -15.15
N TRP A 198 2.06 -15.65 -15.39
CA TRP A 198 0.77 -16.20 -14.98
C TRP A 198 0.45 -17.55 -15.65
N LYS A 199 0.88 -17.74 -16.90
CA LYS A 199 0.70 -19.01 -17.63
C LYS A 199 1.65 -20.08 -17.12
N LEU A 200 2.87 -19.69 -16.76
CA LEU A 200 3.82 -20.61 -16.13
C LEU A 200 3.34 -21.05 -14.74
N ALA A 201 2.78 -20.12 -13.94
CA ALA A 201 2.21 -20.42 -12.63
C ALA A 201 1.06 -21.44 -12.71
N GLU A 202 0.19 -21.27 -13.70
CA GLU A 202 -0.90 -22.21 -14.01
C GLU A 202 -0.38 -23.61 -14.34
N GLN A 203 0.53 -23.72 -15.32
CA GLN A 203 1.12 -25.00 -15.73
C GLN A 203 1.79 -25.73 -14.56
N VAL A 204 2.48 -25.00 -13.68
CA VAL A 204 3.08 -25.55 -12.48
C VAL A 204 2.01 -26.13 -11.56
N ALA A 205 0.93 -25.41 -11.28
CA ALA A 205 -0.14 -25.89 -10.41
C ALA A 205 -0.84 -27.12 -10.99
N GLU A 206 -1.19 -27.09 -12.28
CA GLU A 206 -1.84 -28.19 -13.01
C GLU A 206 -0.99 -29.47 -13.07
N THR A 207 0.34 -29.33 -13.03
CA THR A 207 1.26 -30.49 -12.99
C THR A 207 1.08 -31.32 -11.71
N PHE A 208 0.74 -30.67 -10.59
CA PHE A 208 0.68 -31.31 -9.27
C PHE A 208 -0.75 -31.50 -8.74
N LEU A 209 -1.72 -30.74 -9.24
CA LEU A 209 -3.10 -30.74 -8.76
C LEU A 209 -4.08 -31.26 -9.81
N ASN A 210 -4.81 -32.32 -9.46
CA ASN A 210 -5.94 -32.81 -10.23
C ASN A 210 -6.95 -33.53 -9.31
N PRO A 211 -8.16 -32.97 -9.04
CA PRO A 211 -8.65 -31.69 -9.54
C PRO A 211 -7.98 -30.50 -8.84
N ILE A 212 -7.90 -29.38 -9.55
CA ILE A 212 -7.44 -28.08 -9.03
C ILE A 212 -8.65 -27.19 -8.74
N LYS A 213 -8.67 -26.54 -7.56
CA LYS A 213 -9.59 -25.44 -7.27
C LYS A 213 -8.91 -24.11 -7.57
N SER A 214 -9.65 -23.17 -8.12
CA SER A 214 -9.14 -21.86 -8.56
C SER A 214 -10.21 -20.79 -8.34
N LYS A 215 -9.78 -19.58 -7.98
CA LYS A 215 -10.63 -18.40 -7.86
C LYS A 215 -9.97 -17.20 -8.53
N ARG A 216 -10.76 -16.18 -8.87
CA ARG A 216 -10.27 -14.88 -9.37
C ARG A 216 -9.35 -15.03 -10.59
N GLY A 217 -9.80 -15.83 -11.56
CA GLY A 217 -9.09 -16.10 -12.80
C GLY A 217 -7.72 -16.75 -12.61
N GLY A 218 -7.52 -17.52 -11.54
CA GLY A 218 -6.24 -18.15 -11.22
C GLY A 218 -5.28 -17.32 -10.39
N THR A 219 -5.74 -16.20 -9.82
CA THR A 219 -4.96 -15.42 -8.85
C THR A 219 -4.64 -16.25 -7.59
N ILE A 220 -5.55 -17.15 -7.22
CA ILE A 220 -5.36 -18.13 -6.14
C ILE A 220 -5.83 -19.50 -6.60
N ARG A 221 -5.02 -20.53 -6.30
CA ARG A 221 -5.29 -21.93 -6.64
C ARG A 221 -4.95 -22.82 -5.46
N TRP A 222 -5.73 -23.87 -5.23
CA TRP A 222 -5.44 -24.82 -4.16
C TRP A 222 -5.94 -26.24 -4.45
N GLY A 223 -5.42 -27.19 -3.70
CA GLY A 223 -5.83 -28.59 -3.73
C GLY A 223 -4.97 -29.45 -2.82
N ILE A 224 -5.13 -30.77 -2.91
CA ILE A 224 -4.43 -31.75 -2.07
C ILE A 224 -3.56 -32.64 -2.96
N LEU A 225 -2.28 -32.75 -2.63
CA LEU A 225 -1.31 -33.63 -3.28
C LEU A 225 -1.46 -35.09 -2.80
N ASN A 226 -0.92 -36.04 -3.58
CA ASN A 226 -1.01 -37.50 -3.32
C ASN A 226 -0.62 -37.95 -1.90
N ASN A 227 0.22 -37.19 -1.18
CA ASN A 227 0.69 -37.52 0.16
C ASN A 227 -0.14 -36.86 1.29
N ASN A 228 -1.36 -36.39 0.99
CA ASN A 228 -2.19 -35.58 1.90
C ASN A 228 -1.47 -34.30 2.36
N ILE A 229 -0.79 -33.64 1.42
CA ILE A 229 -0.16 -32.33 1.61
C ILE A 229 -1.03 -31.33 0.85
N GLY A 230 -1.55 -30.32 1.54
CA GLY A 230 -2.28 -29.27 0.85
C GLY A 230 -1.31 -28.36 0.10
N TYR A 231 -1.75 -27.82 -1.02
CA TYR A 231 -0.99 -26.87 -1.81
C TYR A 231 -1.87 -25.65 -2.03
N LEU A 232 -1.33 -24.46 -1.72
CA LEU A 232 -1.95 -23.16 -1.91
C LEU A 232 -0.99 -22.29 -2.69
N GLN A 233 -1.35 -21.94 -3.92
CA GLN A 233 -0.61 -21.00 -4.77
C GLN A 233 -1.34 -19.66 -4.78
N VAL A 234 -0.61 -18.59 -4.46
CA VAL A 234 -1.10 -17.21 -4.50
C VAL A 234 -0.20 -16.42 -5.44
N ASN A 235 -0.77 -15.89 -6.52
CA ASN A 235 0.00 -15.31 -7.63
C ASN A 235 0.01 -13.77 -7.64
N GLN A 236 -0.84 -13.14 -6.83
CA GLN A 236 -0.83 -11.69 -6.59
C GLN A 236 -1.42 -11.41 -5.19
N MET A 237 -1.13 -10.23 -4.64
CA MET A 237 -1.80 -9.68 -3.46
C MET A 237 -2.80 -8.57 -3.82
N LEU A 238 -3.44 -8.71 -4.98
CA LEU A 238 -4.47 -7.82 -5.52
C LEU A 238 -5.43 -8.66 -6.37
N GLY A 239 -6.69 -8.26 -6.49
CA GLY A 239 -7.67 -8.98 -7.32
C GLY A 239 -8.63 -9.86 -6.52
N PHE A 240 -8.77 -9.65 -5.22
CA PHE A 240 -9.63 -10.44 -4.35
C PHE A 240 -10.99 -9.80 -4.08
N GLY A 241 -11.12 -8.48 -4.25
CA GLY A 241 -12.36 -7.75 -4.11
C GLY A 241 -13.53 -8.41 -4.85
N ASP A 242 -14.65 -8.59 -4.17
CA ASP A 242 -15.80 -9.32 -4.74
C ASP A 242 -16.69 -8.41 -5.57
N TYR A 243 -16.42 -8.34 -6.87
CA TYR A 243 -17.14 -7.49 -7.83
C TYR A 243 -18.00 -8.26 -8.84
N GLY A 244 -18.33 -9.52 -8.53
CA GLY A 244 -19.18 -10.36 -9.37
C GLY A 244 -18.55 -10.79 -10.69
N ILE A 245 -17.21 -10.87 -10.75
CA ILE A 245 -16.47 -11.41 -11.90
C ILE A 245 -16.41 -12.93 -11.74
N ASP A 246 -16.64 -13.65 -12.83
CA ASP A 246 -16.56 -15.11 -12.85
C ASP A 246 -15.14 -15.59 -12.52
N ASP A 247 -15.05 -16.54 -11.60
CA ASP A 247 -13.80 -17.13 -11.13
C ASP A 247 -13.09 -17.96 -12.21
N ASN A 248 -13.82 -18.46 -13.22
CA ASN A 248 -13.31 -19.30 -14.31
C ASN A 248 -12.77 -18.52 -15.51
N THR A 249 -12.64 -17.21 -15.39
CA THR A 249 -12.01 -16.36 -16.42
C THR A 249 -10.53 -16.70 -16.59
N THR A 250 -9.97 -16.45 -17.77
CA THR A 250 -8.50 -16.43 -17.89
C THR A 250 -7.93 -15.23 -17.13
N VAL A 251 -6.65 -15.29 -16.73
CA VAL A 251 -5.98 -14.17 -16.03
C VAL A 251 -6.14 -12.84 -16.80
N PRO A 252 -5.92 -12.73 -18.12
CA PRO A 252 -6.13 -11.48 -18.85
C PRO A 252 -7.58 -10.97 -18.82
N GLU A 253 -8.56 -11.86 -18.99
CA GLU A 253 -10.00 -11.50 -18.98
C GLU A 253 -10.44 -11.03 -17.59
N PHE A 254 -9.92 -11.66 -16.53
CA PHE A 254 -10.15 -11.24 -15.16
C PHE A 254 -9.70 -9.79 -14.96
N TRP A 255 -8.45 -9.47 -15.29
CA TRP A 255 -7.90 -8.12 -15.10
C TRP A 255 -8.59 -7.07 -15.98
N GLN A 256 -9.00 -7.43 -17.20
CA GLN A 256 -9.77 -6.54 -18.07
C GLN A 256 -11.11 -6.13 -17.44
N GLN A 257 -11.73 -7.02 -16.66
CA GLN A 257 -12.98 -6.75 -15.95
C GLN A 257 -12.76 -6.10 -14.56
N TYR A 258 -11.68 -6.46 -13.87
CA TYR A 258 -11.37 -5.99 -12.51
C TYR A 258 -10.91 -4.53 -12.49
N ILE A 259 -10.01 -4.13 -13.39
CA ILE A 259 -9.42 -2.78 -13.41
C ILE A 259 -10.48 -1.66 -13.48
N PRO A 260 -11.50 -1.72 -14.35
CA PRO A 260 -12.55 -0.71 -14.38
C PRO A 260 -13.38 -0.62 -13.09
N LYS A 261 -13.47 -1.69 -12.30
CA LYS A 261 -14.23 -1.72 -11.03
C LYS A 261 -13.49 -1.01 -9.90
N ILE A 262 -12.15 -1.03 -9.93
CA ILE A 262 -11.31 -0.42 -8.90
C ILE A 262 -10.90 1.02 -9.23
N SER A 263 -10.96 1.44 -10.50
CA SER A 263 -10.49 2.76 -10.95
C SER A 263 -11.23 3.94 -10.34
N THR A 264 -12.45 3.73 -9.84
CA THR A 264 -13.28 4.77 -9.20
C THR A 264 -13.25 4.70 -7.67
N LYS A 265 -12.58 3.69 -7.10
CA LYS A 265 -12.53 3.49 -5.66
C LYS A 265 -11.40 4.30 -5.03
N SER A 266 -11.64 4.83 -3.84
CA SER A 266 -10.56 5.35 -3.02
C SER A 266 -9.63 4.22 -2.57
N VAL A 267 -8.37 4.56 -2.28
CA VAL A 267 -7.35 3.59 -1.86
C VAL A 267 -7.81 2.81 -0.62
N ILE A 268 -8.54 3.46 0.28
CA ILE A 268 -9.05 2.86 1.52
C ILE A 268 -10.17 1.86 1.22
N ALA A 269 -11.15 2.26 0.40
CA ALA A 269 -12.24 1.38 -0.01
C ALA A 269 -11.71 0.13 -0.72
N LEU A 270 -10.75 0.30 -1.64
CA LEU A 270 -10.09 -0.81 -2.32
C LEU A 270 -9.39 -1.75 -1.33
N THR A 271 -8.63 -1.21 -0.38
CA THR A 271 -7.89 -2.02 0.61
C THR A 271 -8.84 -2.86 1.46
N ASN A 272 -9.98 -2.29 1.89
CA ASN A 272 -11.00 -3.04 2.62
C ASN A 272 -11.67 -4.13 1.78
N ASP A 273 -11.96 -3.86 0.50
CA ASP A 273 -12.57 -4.83 -0.40
C ASP A 273 -11.62 -6.02 -0.67
N GLU A 274 -10.34 -5.75 -0.90
CA GLU A 274 -9.30 -6.77 -1.09
C GLU A 274 -9.19 -7.67 0.15
N HIS A 275 -9.07 -7.09 1.34
CA HIS A 275 -9.01 -7.83 2.61
C HIS A 275 -10.24 -8.71 2.85
N LYS A 276 -11.45 -8.17 2.69
CA LYS A 276 -12.70 -8.94 2.84
C LYS A 276 -12.79 -10.08 1.82
N GLY A 277 -12.40 -9.80 0.58
CA GLY A 277 -12.43 -10.75 -0.52
C GLY A 277 -11.51 -11.94 -0.29
N ILE A 278 -10.25 -11.69 0.08
CA ILE A 278 -9.30 -12.78 0.36
C ILE A 278 -9.72 -13.57 1.59
N SER A 279 -10.18 -12.90 2.65
CA SER A 279 -10.59 -13.57 3.90
C SER A 279 -11.67 -14.63 3.64
N LYS A 280 -12.70 -14.29 2.85
CA LYS A 280 -13.76 -15.24 2.46
C LYS A 280 -13.24 -16.42 1.64
N ILE A 281 -12.28 -16.18 0.73
CA ILE A 281 -11.68 -17.26 -0.08
C ILE A 281 -10.83 -18.17 0.81
N LEU A 282 -10.08 -17.59 1.76
CA LEU A 282 -9.27 -18.36 2.69
C LEU A 282 -10.11 -19.22 3.64
N ASP A 283 -11.32 -18.81 4.02
CA ASP A 283 -12.23 -19.68 4.76
C ASP A 283 -12.53 -20.98 3.99
N GLU A 284 -12.79 -20.87 2.68
CA GLU A 284 -13.01 -22.02 1.80
C GLU A 284 -11.74 -22.88 1.68
N VAL A 285 -10.59 -22.24 1.40
CA VAL A 285 -9.29 -22.91 1.28
C VAL A 285 -8.95 -23.68 2.56
N MET A 286 -9.05 -23.03 3.71
CA MET A 286 -8.68 -23.64 4.98
C MET A 286 -9.65 -24.76 5.38
N GLN A 287 -10.93 -24.63 5.05
CA GLN A 287 -11.90 -25.69 5.26
C GLN A 287 -11.57 -26.95 4.44
N ASP A 288 -11.13 -26.79 3.18
CA ASP A 288 -10.71 -27.90 2.33
C ASP A 288 -9.40 -28.53 2.82
N LEU A 289 -8.47 -27.72 3.30
CA LEU A 289 -7.10 -28.16 3.58
C LEU A 289 -6.84 -28.54 5.05
N LYS A 290 -7.75 -28.27 5.99
CA LYS A 290 -7.56 -28.48 7.45
C LYS A 290 -7.04 -29.86 7.86
N ASN A 291 -7.45 -30.91 7.13
CA ASN A 291 -7.09 -32.30 7.43
C ASN A 291 -5.76 -32.75 6.80
N CYS A 292 -5.11 -31.90 6.00
CA CYS A 292 -3.80 -32.18 5.42
C CYS A 292 -2.74 -32.35 6.51
N LYS A 293 -1.70 -33.13 6.23
CA LYS A 293 -0.57 -33.36 7.15
C LYS A 293 0.42 -32.19 7.18
N ALA A 294 0.47 -31.43 6.09
CA ALA A 294 1.30 -30.24 5.89
C ALA A 294 0.69 -29.37 4.78
N LEU A 295 1.20 -28.15 4.62
CA LEU A 295 0.86 -27.25 3.53
C LEU A 295 2.10 -26.80 2.76
N ILE A 296 1.95 -26.60 1.46
CA ILE A 296 2.88 -25.82 0.63
C ILE A 296 2.21 -24.49 0.30
N LEU A 297 2.85 -23.38 0.68
CA LEU A 297 2.47 -22.03 0.29
C LEU A 297 3.38 -21.57 -0.86
N ASP A 298 2.84 -21.54 -2.08
CA ASP A 298 3.59 -21.20 -3.29
C ASP A 298 3.41 -19.73 -3.66
N MET A 299 4.44 -18.93 -3.37
CA MET A 299 4.53 -17.49 -3.63
C MET A 299 5.51 -17.16 -4.75
N ARG A 300 5.98 -18.17 -5.51
CA ARG A 300 7.07 -18.02 -6.49
C ARG A 300 6.77 -17.06 -7.63
N PHE A 301 5.50 -16.82 -7.93
CA PHE A 301 5.02 -15.98 -9.03
C PHE A 301 4.35 -14.69 -8.55
N ASN A 302 4.42 -14.38 -7.25
CA ASN A 302 3.69 -13.29 -6.63
C ASN A 302 4.50 -11.99 -6.56
N GLY A 303 4.13 -11.01 -7.39
CA GLY A 303 4.78 -9.70 -7.42
C GLY A 303 4.35 -8.73 -6.31
N GLY A 304 3.45 -9.16 -5.41
CA GLY A 304 2.93 -8.35 -4.32
C GLY A 304 1.59 -7.69 -4.65
N GLY A 305 1.33 -6.54 -4.04
CA GLY A 305 0.02 -5.88 -4.03
C GLY A 305 -0.25 -5.20 -2.70
N LYS A 306 -1.29 -5.65 -1.99
CA LYS A 306 -1.72 -5.13 -0.69
C LYS A 306 -1.14 -5.96 0.45
N ASP A 307 -0.48 -5.31 1.39
CA ASP A 307 0.09 -5.96 2.58
C ASP A 307 -0.99 -6.69 3.38
N GLU A 308 -2.20 -6.13 3.41
CA GLU A 308 -3.35 -6.68 4.15
C GLU A 308 -3.74 -8.07 3.63
N VAL A 309 -3.54 -8.33 2.33
CA VAL A 309 -3.78 -9.64 1.75
C VAL A 309 -2.73 -10.64 2.23
N GLY A 310 -1.46 -10.23 2.25
CA GLY A 310 -0.37 -11.05 2.79
C GLY A 310 -0.56 -11.39 4.26
N LEU A 311 -0.90 -10.39 5.09
CA LEU A 311 -1.13 -10.59 6.52
C LEU A 311 -2.37 -11.45 6.80
N GLU A 312 -3.43 -11.32 6.01
CA GLU A 312 -4.63 -12.14 6.15
C GLU A 312 -4.40 -13.60 5.71
N ILE A 313 -3.43 -13.86 4.81
CA ILE A 313 -2.96 -15.23 4.54
C ILE A 313 -2.23 -15.78 5.78
N LEU A 314 -1.33 -15.00 6.38
CA LEU A 314 -0.58 -15.44 7.56
C LEU A 314 -1.44 -15.64 8.80
N SER A 315 -2.53 -14.86 8.94
CA SER A 315 -3.47 -15.01 10.06
C SER A 315 -4.03 -16.44 10.15
N ARG A 316 -4.11 -17.17 9.03
CA ARG A 316 -4.60 -18.56 8.95
C ARG A 316 -3.66 -19.59 9.55
N PHE A 317 -2.41 -19.22 9.78
CA PHE A 317 -1.35 -20.08 10.29
C PHE A 317 -0.92 -19.71 11.70
N ASN A 318 -1.55 -18.69 12.28
CA ASN A 318 -1.10 -18.07 13.51
C ASN A 318 -2.19 -18.16 14.60
N PRO A 319 -1.95 -18.83 15.73
CA PRO A 319 -2.97 -18.98 16.77
C PRO A 319 -3.18 -17.71 17.62
N GLU A 320 -2.18 -16.84 17.70
CA GLU A 320 -2.18 -15.68 18.62
C GLU A 320 -1.61 -14.44 17.94
N LYS A 321 -2.15 -13.25 18.25
CA LYS A 321 -1.63 -11.99 17.72
C LYS A 321 -0.13 -11.84 17.96
N LYS A 322 0.64 -11.51 16.92
CA LYS A 322 2.10 -11.43 16.98
C LYS A 322 2.61 -10.16 16.30
N GLN A 323 3.56 -9.49 16.93
CA GLN A 323 4.30 -8.41 16.27
C GLN A 323 5.32 -9.01 15.31
N ILE A 324 5.27 -8.59 14.04
CA ILE A 324 6.12 -9.11 12.95
C ILE A 324 7.14 -8.09 12.46
N GLY A 325 6.98 -6.83 12.84
CA GLY A 325 7.91 -5.79 12.43
C GLY A 325 7.61 -4.45 13.06
N ILE A 326 8.42 -3.48 12.65
CA ILE A 326 8.23 -2.07 12.97
C ILE A 326 8.43 -1.26 11.69
N LYS A 327 7.70 -0.16 11.57
CA LYS A 327 7.84 0.82 10.49
C LYS A 327 8.26 2.16 11.06
N LYS A 328 9.15 2.83 10.33
CA LYS A 328 9.57 4.22 10.55
C LYS A 328 9.53 4.97 9.21
N ALA A 329 9.27 6.26 9.26
CA ALA A 329 9.39 7.15 8.11
C ALA A 329 10.54 8.14 8.33
N ILE A 330 11.18 8.60 7.27
CA ILE A 330 12.13 9.72 7.36
C ILE A 330 11.38 10.97 7.84
N ASN A 331 11.92 11.62 8.87
CA ASN A 331 11.37 12.81 9.48
C ASN A 331 12.50 13.78 9.87
N GLY A 332 12.74 14.80 9.05
CA GLY A 332 13.91 15.67 9.19
C GLY A 332 15.21 14.88 9.08
N ASN A 333 16.14 15.07 10.03
CA ASN A 333 17.42 14.37 10.05
C ASN A 333 17.36 12.98 10.73
N GLY A 334 16.16 12.49 11.03
CA GLY A 334 15.95 11.22 11.72
C GLY A 334 14.72 10.49 11.23
N PHE A 335 14.08 9.76 12.15
CA PHE A 335 12.93 8.93 11.86
C PHE A 335 11.71 9.36 12.70
N SER A 336 10.52 9.04 12.20
CA SER A 336 9.28 9.06 12.98
C SER A 336 9.34 8.09 14.16
N THR A 337 8.33 8.16 15.03
CA THR A 337 8.11 7.10 16.03
C THR A 337 7.93 5.74 15.35
N GLU A 338 8.26 4.68 16.09
CA GLU A 338 8.05 3.29 15.67
C GLU A 338 6.56 2.96 15.61
N VAL A 339 6.15 2.41 14.48
CA VAL A 339 4.81 1.87 14.27
C VAL A 339 4.93 0.35 14.22
N PRO A 340 4.48 -0.38 15.25
CA PRO A 340 4.52 -1.84 15.23
C PRO A 340 3.53 -2.40 14.22
N ILE A 341 3.96 -3.42 13.47
CA ILE A 341 3.12 -4.17 12.54
C ILE A 341 2.79 -5.52 13.19
N TYR A 342 1.52 -5.89 13.16
CA TYR A 342 1.02 -7.13 13.74
C TYR A 342 0.34 -8.00 12.68
N ILE A 343 0.45 -9.32 12.87
CA ILE A 343 -0.51 -10.28 12.34
C ILE A 343 -1.50 -10.65 13.43
N GLU A 344 -2.77 -10.79 13.07
CA GLU A 344 -3.79 -11.31 13.97
C GLU A 344 -3.69 -12.83 14.09
N GLY A 345 -4.27 -13.37 15.16
CA GLY A 345 -4.38 -14.82 15.36
C GLY A 345 -5.79 -15.33 15.03
N THR A 346 -5.92 -16.65 14.87
CA THR A 346 -7.22 -17.31 14.74
C THR A 346 -7.27 -18.61 15.52
N GLU A 347 -8.42 -18.90 16.15
CA GLU A 347 -8.62 -20.13 16.93
C GLU A 347 -8.50 -21.40 16.07
N ASN A 348 -8.76 -21.29 14.77
CA ASN A 348 -8.70 -22.40 13.82
C ASN A 348 -7.39 -22.42 13.01
N ALA A 349 -6.30 -21.89 13.58
CA ALA A 349 -5.03 -21.79 12.88
C ALA A 349 -4.52 -23.17 12.43
N PHE A 350 -4.02 -23.25 11.20
CA PHE A 350 -3.34 -24.45 10.72
C PHE A 350 -1.91 -24.45 11.26
N THR A 351 -1.66 -25.30 12.26
CA THR A 351 -0.39 -25.36 13.02
C THR A 351 0.52 -26.53 12.62
N LYS A 352 0.13 -27.33 11.63
CA LYS A 352 0.97 -28.41 11.08
C LYS A 352 2.04 -27.80 10.14
N PRO A 353 3.09 -28.56 9.73
CA PRO A 353 4.19 -28.01 8.95
C PRO A 353 3.75 -27.27 7.68
N ILE A 354 4.40 -26.13 7.41
CA ILE A 354 4.18 -25.29 6.23
C ILE A 354 5.51 -25.13 5.49
N TYR A 355 5.50 -25.32 4.18
CA TYR A 355 6.65 -25.14 3.30
C TYR A 355 6.38 -23.95 2.38
N LEU A 356 7.17 -22.90 2.52
CA LEU A 356 7.05 -21.68 1.73
C LEU A 356 7.98 -21.75 0.51
N LEU A 357 7.42 -21.52 -0.69
CA LEU A 357 8.18 -21.45 -1.94
C LEU A 357 8.25 -20.01 -2.43
N THR A 358 9.47 -19.51 -2.66
CA THR A 358 9.74 -18.15 -3.13
C THR A 358 10.72 -18.15 -4.30
N THR A 359 10.75 -17.05 -5.04
CA THR A 359 11.81 -16.75 -6.01
C THR A 359 12.17 -15.27 -5.94
N ARG A 360 13.12 -14.82 -6.77
CA ARG A 360 13.38 -13.39 -6.99
C ARG A 360 12.18 -12.59 -7.51
N ALA A 361 11.13 -13.26 -8.00
CA ALA A 361 9.90 -12.60 -8.42
C ALA A 361 8.89 -12.41 -7.26
N SER A 362 9.16 -13.02 -6.08
CA SER A 362 8.39 -12.84 -4.86
C SER A 362 8.75 -11.47 -4.24
N ALA A 363 7.99 -10.43 -4.60
CA ALA A 363 8.36 -9.03 -4.34
C ALA A 363 7.26 -8.23 -3.60
N SER A 364 7.64 -7.06 -3.07
CA SER A 364 6.75 -6.07 -2.45
C SER A 364 5.99 -6.65 -1.24
N ALA A 365 4.66 -6.53 -1.20
CA ALA A 365 3.84 -7.11 -0.12
C ALA A 365 4.10 -8.61 0.13
N THR A 366 4.55 -9.34 -0.90
CA THR A 366 4.99 -10.74 -0.75
C THR A 366 6.23 -10.87 0.12
N GLU A 367 7.18 -9.94 0.05
CA GLU A 367 8.37 -9.94 0.91
C GLU A 367 7.97 -9.74 2.37
N ILE A 368 7.01 -8.84 2.66
CA ILE A 368 6.49 -8.65 4.01
C ILE A 368 5.85 -9.96 4.52
N CYS A 369 5.04 -10.62 3.69
CA CYS A 369 4.43 -11.91 4.04
C CYS A 369 5.48 -13.01 4.29
N VAL A 370 6.51 -13.10 3.44
CA VAL A 370 7.58 -14.10 3.58
C VAL A 370 8.43 -13.84 4.82
N LEU A 371 8.80 -12.59 5.10
CA LEU A 371 9.61 -12.23 6.27
C LEU A 371 8.85 -12.41 7.59
N ALA A 372 7.52 -12.33 7.55
CA ALA A 372 6.66 -12.48 8.71
C ALA A 372 6.20 -13.93 8.98
N SER A 373 6.47 -14.87 8.05
CA SER A 373 6.01 -16.26 8.09
C SER A 373 6.74 -17.19 9.06
#